data_AF-A0A088EZ05-F1
#
_entry.id   AF-A0A088EZ05-F1
#
_cell.length_a   1.000
_cell.length_b   1.000
_cell.length_c   1.000
_cell.angle_alpha   90.00
_cell.angle_beta   90.00
_cell.angle_gamma   90.00
#
_symmetry.space_group_name_H-M   'P 1'
#
loop_
_entity.id
_entity.type
_entity.pdbx_description
1 polymer ?
#
loop_
_entity_poly.entity_id
_entity_poly.type
_entity_poly.pdbx_seq_one_letter_code
_entity_poly.pdbx_strand_id
1 'polypeptide(L)' 'MPKSKFKFERVYFLNRWKQPNYARNENWVIIGIYKWWSSPYSYAYMIGLFGLEVRFWFKRSEVQDGK' A
#
# COMPACT_ATOMS: atom_id res chain seq x y z
N MET A 1 3.67 18.81 -18.31
CA MET A 1 3.90 17.71 -17.36
C MET A 1 2.77 16.70 -17.49
N PRO A 2 3.04 15.42 -17.77
CA PRO A 2 1.98 14.41 -17.81
C PRO A 2 1.30 14.33 -16.44
N LYS A 3 -0.03 14.49 -16.39
CA LYS A 3 -0.81 14.34 -15.16
C LYS A 3 -0.84 12.87 -14.78
N SER A 4 0.06 12.45 -13.88
CA SER A 4 0.02 11.08 -13.36
C SER A 4 -1.27 10.88 -12.57
N LYS A 5 -2.14 9.98 -13.04
CA LYS A 5 -3.37 9.60 -12.34
C LYS A 5 -3.05 8.45 -11.38
N PHE A 6 -3.46 8.60 -10.13
CA PHE A 6 -3.42 7.50 -9.16
C PHE A 6 -4.75 6.76 -9.25
N LYS A 7 -4.68 5.46 -9.60
CA LYS A 7 -5.83 4.59 -9.63
C LYS A 7 -5.85 3.77 -8.34
N PHE A 8 -6.93 3.88 -7.58
CA PHE A 8 -7.19 2.98 -6.48
C PHE A 8 -7.40 1.57 -7.05
N GLU A 9 -6.69 0.59 -6.50
CA GLU A 9 -6.70 -0.78 -7.02
C GLU A 9 -7.45 -1.73 -6.09
N ARG A 10 -7.06 -1.77 -4.81
CA ARG A 10 -7.66 -2.69 -3.85
C ARG A 10 -7.46 -2.27 -2.40
N VAL A 11 -8.39 -2.70 -1.53
CA VAL A 11 -8.18 -2.72 -0.07
C VAL A 11 -7.85 -4.15 0.36
N TYR A 12 -6.86 -4.31 1.25
CA TYR A 12 -6.61 -5.56 1.95
C TYR A 12 -6.73 -5.35 3.45
N PHE A 13 -7.28 -6.36 4.12
CA PHE A 13 -7.29 -6.44 5.58
C PHE A 13 -6.33 -7.55 5.99
N LEU A 14 -5.39 -7.23 6.86
CA LEU A 14 -4.38 -8.16 7.33
C LEU A 14 -4.35 -8.18 8.85
N ASN A 15 -4.02 -9.35 9.38
CA ASN A 15 -3.71 -9.54 10.77
C ASN A 15 -2.24 -9.97 10.88
N ARG A 16 -1.38 -9.07 11.34
CA ARG A 16 0.06 -9.31 11.52
C ARG A 16 0.36 -10.43 12.51
N TRP A 17 -0.54 -10.69 13.45
CA TRP A 17 -0.40 -11.81 14.41
C TRP A 17 -0.53 -13.17 13.73
N LYS A 18 -1.27 -13.22 12.62
CA LYS A 18 -1.47 -14.44 11.81
C LYS A 18 -0.58 -14.49 10.55
N GLN A 19 0.23 -13.47 10.31
CA GLN A 19 1.14 -13.48 9.16
C GLN A 19 2.36 -14.38 9.45
N PRO A 20 2.78 -15.20 8.46
CA PRO A 20 4.03 -15.95 8.58
C PRO A 20 5.24 -15.00 8.58
N ASN A 21 6.31 -15.42 9.25
CA ASN A 21 7.47 -14.57 9.53
C ASN A 21 8.11 -13.95 8.27
N TYR A 22 8.13 -14.66 7.14
CA TYR A 22 8.68 -14.15 5.87
C TYR A 22 7.84 -13.02 5.25
N ALA A 23 6.58 -12.85 5.68
CA ALA A 23 5.67 -11.82 5.19
C ALA A 23 5.50 -10.65 6.18
N ARG A 24 6.20 -10.70 7.32
CA ARG A 24 6.29 -9.57 8.24
C ARG A 24 7.18 -8.52 7.59
N ASN A 25 6.58 -7.46 7.09
CA ASN A 25 7.33 -6.24 6.84
C ASN A 25 7.97 -5.82 8.18
N GLU A 26 9.25 -5.41 8.16
CA GLU A 26 10.03 -4.93 9.31
C GLU A 26 9.46 -3.65 9.96
N ASN A 27 8.21 -3.31 9.64
CA ASN A 27 7.53 -2.15 10.15
C ASN A 27 6.86 -2.47 11.48
N TRP A 28 7.28 -1.75 12.53
CA TRP A 28 6.82 -1.89 13.91
C TRP A 28 5.73 -0.88 14.29
N VAL A 29 5.11 -0.19 13.32
CA VAL A 29 3.98 0.71 13.61
C VAL A 29 2.85 -0.11 14.23
N ILE A 30 2.60 0.09 15.52
CA ILE A 30 1.53 -0.55 16.29
C ILE A 30 0.21 0.15 16.01
N ILE A 31 0.19 1.48 16.06
CA ILE A 31 -0.96 2.33 15.72
C ILE A 31 -0.45 3.48 14.85
N GLY A 32 -1.09 3.72 13.71
CA GLY A 32 -0.77 4.85 12.85
C GLY A 32 -0.93 4.58 11.36
N ILE A 33 -0.63 5.58 10.55
CA ILE A 33 -0.69 5.51 9.08
C ILE A 33 0.74 5.60 8.55
N TYR A 34 1.11 4.72 7.63
CA TYR A 34 2.39 4.79 6.94
C TYR A 34 2.24 4.42 5.47
N LYS A 35 3.25 4.82 4.68
CA LYS A 35 3.29 4.58 3.24
C LYS A 35 4.34 3.52 2.94
N TRP A 36 3.99 2.55 2.09
CA TRP A 36 4.90 1.52 1.62
C TRP A 36 4.91 1.51 0.09
N TRP A 37 6.08 1.40 -0.50
CA TRP A 37 6.27 1.37 -1.95
C TRP A 37 6.66 -0.03 -2.37
N SER A 38 5.86 -0.65 -3.25
CA SER A 38 6.22 -1.93 -3.86
C SER A 38 7.09 -1.73 -5.10
N SER A 39 6.88 -0.62 -5.80
CA SER A 39 7.61 -0.23 -7.01
C SER A 39 7.45 1.29 -7.21
N PRO A 40 8.22 1.92 -8.12
CA PRO A 40 8.05 3.35 -8.45
C PRO A 40 6.65 3.72 -8.93
N TYR A 41 5.89 2.73 -9.41
CA TYR A 41 4.55 2.89 -9.97
C TYR A 41 3.45 2.32 -9.07
N SER A 42 3.78 1.75 -7.91
CA SER A 42 2.77 1.14 -7.05
C SER A 42 3.13 1.31 -5.58
N TYR A 43 2.19 1.86 -4.82
CA TYR A 43 2.33 2.08 -3.39
C TYR A 43 1.05 1.75 -2.66
N ALA A 44 1.18 1.53 -1.36
CA ALA A 44 0.07 1.32 -0.47
C ALA A 44 0.12 2.29 0.72
N TYR A 45 -1.04 2.81 1.10
CA TYR A 45 -1.25 3.41 2.41
C TYR A 45 -1.71 2.32 3.36
N MET A 46 -1.01 2.16 4.48
CA MET A 46 -1.28 1.12 5.46
C MET A 46 -1.66 1.79 6.78
N ILE A 47 -2.79 1.39 7.33
CA ILE A 47 -3.30 1.86 8.62
C ILE A 47 -3.16 0.71 9.61
N GLY A 48 -2.29 0.88 10.59
CA GLY A 48 -2.08 -0.06 11.69
C GLY A 48 -2.99 0.25 12.87
N LEU A 49 -3.65 -0.78 13.39
CA LEU A 49 -4.52 -0.79 14.56
C LEU A 49 -4.20 -2.02 15.42
N PHE A 50 -3.11 -1.95 16.18
CA PHE A 50 -2.67 -2.98 17.12
C PHE A 50 -2.50 -4.38 16.49
N GLY A 51 -1.70 -4.43 15.41
CA GLY A 51 -1.43 -5.65 14.65
C GLY A 51 -2.53 -6.06 13.66
N LEU A 52 -3.70 -5.43 13.68
CA LEU A 52 -4.59 -5.39 12.51
C LEU A 52 -4.13 -4.28 11.57
N GLU A 53 -4.20 -4.52 10.27
CA GLU A 53 -3.72 -3.59 9.27
C GLU A 53 -4.67 -3.51 8.08
N VAL A 54 -5.01 -2.29 7.67
CA VAL A 54 -5.77 -2.03 6.45
C VAL A 54 -4.83 -1.42 5.41
N ARG A 55 -4.69 -2.08 4.26
CA ARG A 55 -3.84 -1.62 3.15
C ARG A 55 -4.69 -1.12 2.00
N PHE A 56 -4.56 0.15 1.66
CA PHE A 56 -5.13 0.75 0.46
C PHE A 56 -4.06 0.81 -0.62
N TRP A 57 -4.19 0.00 -1.66
CA TRP A 57 -3.26 -0.07 -2.77
C TRP A 57 -3.64 0.90 -3.88
N PHE A 58 -2.63 1.61 -4.36
CA PHE A 58 -2.73 2.57 -5.43
C PHE A 58 -1.66 2.28 -6.48
N LYS A 59 -2.09 2.30 -7.73
CA LYS A 59 -1.20 2.21 -8.88
C LYS A 59 -1.13 3.56 -9.57
N ARG A 60 0.08 4.00 -9.86
CA ARG A 60 0.34 5.16 -10.70
C ARG A 60 0.24 4.71 -12.15
N SER A 61 -0.81 5.15 -12.85
CA SER A 61 -0.90 4.97 -14.28
C SER A 61 -0.20 6.16 -14.93
N GLU A 62 0.84 5.90 -15.73
CA GLU A 62 1.26 6.86 -16.74
C GLU A 62 0.12 6.97 -17.74
N VAL A 63 -0.44 8.17 -17.89
CA VAL A 63 -1.35 8.45 -18.99
C VAL A 63 -0.48 8.41 -20.24
N GLN A 64 -0.50 7.30 -20.97
CA GLN A 64 -0.13 7.33 -22.38
C GLN A 64 -1.21 8.20 -23.05
N ASP A 65 -0.83 9.44 -23.38
CA ASP A 65 -1.54 10.30 -24.32
C ASP A 65 -1.50 9.58 -25.69
N GLY A 66 -2.36 8.58 -25.83
CA GLY A 66 -2.47 7.75 -27.02
C GLY A 66 -3.59 8.28 -27.89
N LYS A 67 -3.21 9.22 -28.77
CA LYS A 67 -3.91 9.69 -29.99
C LYS A 67 -5.32 10.25 -29.88
#